data_AF-A0A0G4KHL7-F1
#
_entry.id   AF-A0A0G4KHL7-F1
#
_cell.length_a   1.000
_cell.length_b   1.000
_cell.length_c   1.000
_cell.angle_alpha   90.00
_cell.angle_beta   90.00
_cell.angle_gamma   90.00
#
_symmetry.space_group_name_H-M   'P 1'
#
loop_
_entity.id
_entity.type
_entity.pdbx_description
1 polymer ?
#
loop_
_entity_poly.entity_id
_entity_poly.type
_entity_poly.pdbx_seq_one_letter_code
_entity_poly.pdbx_strand_id
1 'polypeptide(L)'
;MGQQDIMPVTTQQSHVSLQHPAPASLANESHQVQQSPSPAFAKSPLPTKRPSISAMNSPGISKRSPAIPPRPSPASSARASPAMTSKTRPFESATVLVHVAEECLSKAYSAVHSVAASPDEGRLREYQKLISTGLACLDAAVQTNKLAPRQEAKARLRYASILYEETENLQEAETTLFQGIKLCEKHRYTDLKYCMQYAALKVLFQRNHKAAFIAIDKQIAECQTFKHYPWLYAFRLLKTTLQTYAGNAPDATHFDNLQMLGNFAYERGDNAIGVLASLLEGLAHLRVMKSDSVERVQTCLAQAAMYQLDPAVKVPQLDILTLLLDLACSMHQKNPDTLVQKLSALESRLDETISSQDWTDDATEVCVPMKKQPSSSLIISEDTTAILRPGKDDEGTDLVVLSFLSKQELFALVHAFGGLANMYRPASREQVGKMKSLQRWAAGLETVQHVSTQHMLGNRAMATVSLHESIRQTKWRTEIFCYLQLLIGLYNATQSKWKLV
;
A
#
# COMPACT_ATOMS: atom_id res chain seq x y z
N MET A 1 27.21 -21.72 64.90
CA MET A 1 25.82 -21.85 65.37
C MET A 1 25.45 -20.55 66.07
N GLY A 2 24.39 -19.88 65.62
CA GLY A 2 23.65 -18.94 66.47
C GLY A 2 23.83 -17.45 66.21
N GLN A 3 22.85 -16.91 65.47
CA GLN A 3 22.12 -15.67 65.73
C GLN A 3 22.59 -14.33 65.13
N GLN A 4 21.63 -13.80 64.37
CA GLN A 4 21.51 -12.55 63.64
C GLN A 4 21.15 -11.35 64.52
N ASP A 5 21.53 -10.18 63.98
CA ASP A 5 20.80 -8.91 63.87
C ASP A 5 20.24 -8.20 65.12
N ILE A 6 20.54 -6.90 65.18
CA ILE A 6 19.63 -5.75 65.01
C ILE A 6 20.27 -4.54 65.74
N MET A 7 20.69 -3.53 64.98
CA MET A 7 20.90 -2.16 65.45
C MET A 7 19.70 -1.29 65.04
N PRO A 8 19.24 -0.35 65.90
CA PRO A 8 18.34 0.71 65.49
C PRO A 8 19.05 2.04 65.22
N VAL A 9 18.42 2.75 64.28
CA VAL A 9 18.57 4.10 63.72
C VAL A 9 18.70 5.23 64.77
N THR A 10 19.45 6.30 64.46
CA THR A 10 19.03 7.73 64.62
C THR A 10 19.95 8.68 63.81
N THR A 11 19.38 9.25 62.74
CA THR A 11 19.32 10.68 62.31
C THR A 11 20.55 11.60 62.41
N GLN A 12 20.90 12.28 61.30
CA GLN A 12 21.01 13.74 61.28
C GLN A 12 20.96 14.37 59.88
N GLN A 13 20.18 15.45 59.79
CA GLN A 13 19.97 16.34 58.65
C GLN A 13 21.17 17.29 58.45
N SER A 14 21.40 17.69 57.20
CA SER A 14 22.06 18.96 56.89
C SER A 14 21.53 19.55 55.58
N HIS A 15 20.77 20.64 55.71
CA HIS A 15 20.50 21.66 54.70
C HIS A 15 21.81 22.28 54.18
N VAL A 16 21.93 22.60 52.88
CA VAL A 16 22.41 23.92 52.36
C VAL A 16 21.93 24.13 50.90
N SER A 17 21.60 25.39 50.64
CA SER A 17 20.98 26.15 49.55
C SER A 17 21.34 25.94 48.07
N LEU A 18 20.35 26.39 47.27
CA LEU A 18 20.30 26.72 45.83
C LEU A 18 21.38 27.68 45.33
N GLN A 19 21.84 27.47 44.09
CA GLN A 19 22.25 28.54 43.18
C GLN A 19 22.11 28.15 41.70
N HIS A 20 21.32 28.93 40.95
CA HIS A 20 21.29 28.97 39.48
C HIS A 20 22.56 29.63 38.92
N PRO A 21 22.86 29.37 37.63
CA PRO A 21 23.26 30.46 36.75
C PRO A 21 22.42 30.53 35.46
N ALA A 22 22.09 31.77 35.09
CA ALA A 22 21.46 32.18 33.83
C ALA A 22 22.56 32.75 32.87
N PRO A 23 22.23 33.27 31.67
CA PRO A 23 22.91 32.93 30.42
C PRO A 23 23.95 33.95 29.97
N ALA A 24 24.88 33.54 29.10
CA ALA A 24 25.80 34.43 28.39
C ALA A 24 25.51 34.41 26.88
N SER A 25 25.33 35.61 26.33
CA SER A 25 25.19 35.91 24.91
C SER A 25 26.22 36.98 24.57
N LEU A 26 26.97 36.83 23.47
CA LEU A 26 27.34 37.86 22.46
C LEU A 26 28.62 37.52 21.66
N ALA A 27 28.69 38.11 20.45
CA ALA A 27 29.69 38.07 19.37
C ALA A 27 29.52 36.86 18.42
N ASN A 28 28.94 36.98 17.20
CA ASN A 28 29.06 37.97 16.12
C ASN A 28 30.44 37.97 15.44
N GLU A 29 30.69 36.98 14.58
CA GLU A 29 31.63 37.11 13.46
C GLU A 29 30.89 36.88 12.14
N SER A 30 30.97 37.90 11.30
CA SER A 30 30.47 37.97 9.95
C SER A 30 31.59 37.53 9.02
N HIS A 31 31.36 36.51 8.19
CA HIS A 31 32.17 36.26 6.99
C HIS A 31 31.27 36.14 5.77
N GLN A 32 31.56 37.00 4.80
CA GLN A 32 30.93 37.14 3.50
C GLN A 32 31.24 35.95 2.57
N VAL A 33 30.21 35.59 1.80
CA VAL A 33 30.22 35.31 0.35
C VAL A 33 31.28 34.33 -0.17
N GLN A 34 30.82 33.12 -0.52
CA GLN A 34 31.26 32.47 -1.76
C GLN A 34 30.10 31.70 -2.40
N GLN A 35 29.50 32.34 -3.41
CA GLN A 35 28.57 31.73 -4.36
C GLN A 35 29.36 30.93 -5.40
N SER A 36 28.93 29.70 -5.69
CA SER A 36 28.88 29.04 -7.03
C SER A 36 28.88 27.50 -6.90
N PRO A 37 28.47 26.74 -7.92
CA PRO A 37 27.33 26.95 -8.81
C PRO A 37 26.39 25.73 -8.87
N SER A 38 25.14 25.99 -9.24
CA SER A 38 24.13 24.98 -9.59
C SER A 38 24.60 24.07 -10.74
N PRO A 39 24.40 22.74 -10.68
CA PRO A 39 24.57 21.89 -11.84
C PRO A 39 23.41 22.09 -12.83
N ALA A 40 23.81 22.42 -14.05
CA ALA A 40 22.98 22.82 -15.17
C ALA A 40 21.97 21.74 -15.61
N PHE A 41 20.74 22.19 -15.85
CA PHE A 41 19.78 21.49 -16.70
C PHE A 41 20.37 21.33 -18.10
N ALA A 42 20.57 20.09 -18.54
CA ALA A 42 20.79 19.75 -19.93
C ALA A 42 19.51 20.07 -20.73
N LYS A 43 19.48 21.26 -21.33
CA LYS A 43 18.52 21.63 -22.37
C LYS A 43 19.02 21.06 -23.70
N SER A 44 18.27 20.14 -24.29
CA SER A 44 18.42 19.80 -25.71
C SER A 44 17.40 20.60 -26.54
N PRO A 45 17.74 21.08 -27.76
CA PRO A 45 17.08 22.22 -28.38
C PRO A 45 15.92 21.87 -29.32
N LEU A 46 14.90 22.73 -29.32
CA LEU A 46 13.92 22.89 -30.41
C LEU A 46 14.60 23.43 -31.67
N PRO A 47 14.28 22.92 -32.87
CA PRO A 47 14.50 23.66 -34.11
C PRO A 47 13.23 24.41 -34.52
N THR A 48 13.28 25.74 -34.46
CA THR A 48 12.40 26.64 -35.20
C THR A 48 13.19 27.23 -36.36
N LYS A 49 12.75 27.04 -37.60
CA LYS A 49 12.92 28.00 -38.71
C LYS A 49 12.10 27.57 -39.94
N ARG A 50 11.10 28.40 -40.26
CA ARG A 50 10.50 28.51 -41.60
C ARG A 50 11.51 29.10 -42.58
N PRO A 51 11.29 28.89 -43.89
CA PRO A 51 11.51 29.94 -44.88
C PRO A 51 10.20 30.35 -45.54
N SER A 52 9.93 31.66 -45.52
CA SER A 52 8.96 32.34 -46.37
C SER A 52 9.67 32.82 -47.63
N ILE A 53 9.07 32.62 -48.80
CA ILE A 53 9.38 33.38 -50.02
C ILE A 53 8.08 33.91 -50.62
N SER A 54 8.13 35.20 -50.91
CA SER A 54 7.17 36.15 -51.48
C SER A 54 6.45 35.65 -52.75
N ALA A 55 5.12 35.79 -52.87
CA ALA A 55 4.35 36.95 -53.36
C ALA A 55 4.39 37.19 -54.89
N MET A 56 3.24 37.10 -55.57
CA MET A 56 2.82 38.07 -56.60
C MET A 56 1.30 37.92 -56.93
N ASN A 57 0.57 39.03 -56.70
CA ASN A 57 -0.41 39.73 -57.59
C ASN A 57 -1.44 38.90 -58.41
N SER A 58 -2.69 39.27 -58.67
CA SER A 58 -3.62 40.36 -58.31
C SER A 58 -4.97 40.05 -59.02
N PRO A 59 -6.08 40.81 -58.81
CA PRO A 59 -7.46 40.32 -58.86
C PRO A 59 -8.27 40.76 -60.12
N GLY A 60 -9.51 40.26 -60.28
CA GLY A 60 -10.48 40.96 -61.11
C GLY A 60 -11.83 40.29 -61.45
N ILE A 61 -12.89 40.89 -60.89
CA ILE A 61 -14.13 41.32 -61.59
C ILE A 61 -15.33 40.34 -61.73
N SER A 62 -16.38 40.74 -61.01
CA SER A 62 -17.82 40.46 -61.14
C SER A 62 -18.38 40.46 -62.56
N LYS A 63 -19.47 39.70 -62.78
CA LYS A 63 -20.67 40.15 -63.51
C LYS A 63 -21.91 39.37 -63.08
N ARG A 64 -23.04 40.08 -63.07
CA ARG A 64 -24.34 39.76 -62.46
C ARG A 64 -25.41 39.72 -63.56
N SER A 65 -26.38 38.78 -63.43
CA SER A 65 -27.80 38.85 -63.87
C SER A 65 -28.16 38.70 -65.36
N PRO A 66 -29.44 38.36 -65.75
CA PRO A 66 -30.71 38.42 -64.98
C PRO A 66 -31.73 37.23 -65.13
N ALA A 67 -32.84 37.33 -64.36
CA ALA A 67 -34.07 36.49 -64.28
C ALA A 67 -34.94 36.49 -65.58
N ILE A 68 -36.02 35.69 -65.82
CA ILE A 68 -37.35 35.53 -65.15
C ILE A 68 -38.07 34.19 -65.60
N PRO A 69 -39.38 33.86 -65.32
CA PRO A 69 -39.87 32.56 -64.80
C PRO A 69 -40.73 31.72 -65.81
N PRO A 70 -41.34 30.57 -65.41
CA PRO A 70 -42.80 30.55 -65.22
C PRO A 70 -43.34 29.53 -64.16
N ARG A 71 -44.65 29.65 -63.92
CA ARG A 71 -45.52 28.99 -62.92
C ARG A 71 -46.21 27.70 -63.52
N PRO A 72 -47.22 27.06 -62.89
CA PRO A 72 -47.20 25.66 -62.45
C PRO A 72 -48.14 24.71 -63.22
N SER A 73 -48.06 23.39 -62.96
CA SER A 73 -49.13 22.35 -62.79
C SER A 73 -48.59 20.93 -63.16
N PRO A 74 -49.31 19.80 -62.97
CA PRO A 74 -49.04 18.83 -61.89
C PRO A 74 -48.78 17.40 -62.43
N ALA A 75 -48.77 16.40 -61.52
CA ALA A 75 -48.61 14.95 -61.74
C ALA A 75 -47.13 14.52 -61.84
N SER A 76 -46.66 13.42 -61.25
CA SER A 76 -47.30 12.27 -60.62
C SER A 76 -46.21 11.50 -59.88
N SER A 77 -46.49 11.14 -58.63
CA SER A 77 -46.06 9.89 -57.96
C SER A 77 -44.68 9.31 -58.32
N ALA A 78 -43.67 9.63 -57.51
CA ALA A 78 -42.57 8.73 -57.21
C ALA A 78 -42.38 8.67 -55.70
N ARG A 79 -42.59 7.46 -55.19
CA ARG A 79 -42.54 7.00 -53.79
C ARG A 79 -41.31 7.54 -53.06
N ALA A 80 -41.47 8.62 -52.30
CA ALA A 80 -40.50 9.02 -51.28
C ALA A 80 -40.65 8.07 -50.09
N SER A 81 -39.78 7.06 -50.02
CA SER A 81 -39.48 6.44 -48.75
C SER A 81 -38.94 7.54 -47.83
N PRO A 82 -39.40 7.68 -46.58
CA PRO A 82 -38.72 8.54 -45.64
C PRO A 82 -37.35 7.91 -45.42
N ALA A 83 -36.32 8.52 -46.02
CA ALA A 83 -34.97 8.30 -45.56
C ALA A 83 -34.98 8.70 -44.09
N MET A 84 -35.03 7.71 -43.21
CA MET A 84 -34.69 7.88 -41.82
C MET A 84 -33.26 8.40 -41.84
N THR A 85 -33.10 9.72 -41.80
CA THR A 85 -31.90 10.31 -41.27
C THR A 85 -31.92 9.94 -39.79
N SER A 86 -31.54 8.70 -39.49
CA SER A 86 -30.98 8.40 -38.19
C SER A 86 -29.75 9.29 -38.08
N LYS A 87 -29.96 10.49 -37.54
CA LYS A 87 -28.94 11.13 -36.73
C LYS A 87 -28.73 10.18 -35.56
N THR A 88 -28.03 9.08 -35.83
CA THR A 88 -27.46 8.21 -34.81
C THR A 88 -26.64 9.18 -33.98
N ARG A 89 -27.13 9.50 -32.78
CA ARG A 89 -26.35 10.26 -31.80
C ARG A 89 -24.96 9.64 -31.81
N PRO A 90 -23.86 10.41 -31.89
CA PRO A 90 -22.53 9.84 -31.90
C PRO A 90 -22.44 9.00 -30.63
N PHE A 91 -22.52 7.68 -30.81
CA PHE A 91 -22.43 6.72 -29.74
C PHE A 91 -21.08 7.00 -29.08
N GLU A 92 -21.07 7.20 -27.76
CA GLU A 92 -19.85 7.48 -27.00
C GLU A 92 -18.97 6.22 -26.98
N SER A 93 -18.35 5.95 -28.12
CA SER A 93 -17.56 4.75 -28.37
C SER A 93 -16.46 4.58 -27.32
N ALA A 94 -15.89 5.68 -26.83
CA ALA A 94 -14.88 5.66 -25.78
C ALA A 94 -15.44 5.18 -24.43
N THR A 95 -16.60 5.70 -24.02
CA THR A 95 -17.29 5.28 -22.78
C THR A 95 -17.64 3.79 -22.85
N VAL A 96 -18.14 3.30 -23.99
CA VAL A 96 -18.47 1.88 -24.15
C VAL A 96 -17.23 1.00 -24.09
N LEU A 97 -16.12 1.41 -24.71
CA LEU A 97 -14.85 0.69 -24.62
C LEU A 97 -14.36 0.57 -23.17
N VAL A 98 -14.51 1.61 -22.34
CA VAL A 98 -14.15 1.54 -20.91
C VAL A 98 -15.01 0.50 -20.18
N HIS A 99 -16.33 0.45 -20.44
CA HIS A 99 -17.20 -0.55 -19.80
C HIS A 99 -16.87 -1.98 -20.24
N VAL A 100 -16.62 -2.19 -21.54
CA VAL A 100 -16.18 -3.50 -22.06
C VAL A 100 -14.86 -3.91 -21.41
N ALA A 101 -13.93 -2.97 -21.25
CA ALA A 101 -12.67 -3.26 -20.58
C ALA A 101 -12.89 -3.71 -19.13
N GLU A 102 -13.68 -2.98 -18.34
CA GLU A 102 -13.96 -3.38 -16.95
C GLU A 102 -14.69 -4.72 -16.86
N GLU A 103 -15.56 -5.06 -17.80
CA GLU A 103 -16.19 -6.39 -17.83
C GLU A 103 -15.18 -7.51 -18.12
N CYS A 104 -14.28 -7.30 -19.08
CA CYS A 104 -13.19 -8.24 -19.37
C CYS A 104 -12.27 -8.42 -18.16
N LEU A 105 -11.86 -7.31 -17.52
CA LEU A 105 -10.98 -7.33 -16.35
C LEU A 105 -11.65 -7.99 -15.14
N SER A 106 -12.93 -7.69 -14.89
CA SER A 106 -13.71 -8.31 -13.83
C SER A 106 -13.81 -9.83 -14.01
N LYS A 107 -14.06 -10.29 -15.25
CA LYS A 107 -14.05 -11.73 -15.59
C LYS A 107 -12.66 -12.36 -15.44
N ALA A 108 -11.59 -11.64 -15.76
CA ALA A 108 -10.24 -12.14 -15.55
C ALA A 108 -9.97 -12.30 -14.04
N TYR A 109 -10.25 -11.27 -13.25
CA TYR A 109 -9.96 -11.26 -11.81
C TYR A 109 -10.83 -12.25 -11.01
N SER A 110 -12.02 -12.61 -11.47
CA SER A 110 -12.80 -13.68 -10.82
C SER A 110 -12.13 -15.06 -10.93
N ALA A 111 -11.31 -15.28 -11.95
CA ALA A 111 -10.56 -16.52 -12.16
C ALA A 111 -9.13 -16.50 -11.56
N VAL A 112 -8.66 -15.35 -11.05
CA VAL A 112 -7.23 -15.13 -10.71
C VAL A 112 -6.66 -16.14 -9.72
N HIS A 113 -7.43 -16.51 -8.69
CA HIS A 113 -6.98 -17.43 -7.65
C HIS A 113 -6.82 -18.87 -8.16
N SER A 114 -7.71 -19.29 -9.06
CA SER A 114 -7.62 -20.60 -9.72
C SER A 114 -6.40 -20.67 -10.64
N VAL A 115 -6.12 -19.59 -11.37
CA VAL A 115 -4.94 -19.47 -12.24
C VAL A 115 -3.65 -19.43 -11.42
N ALA A 116 -3.62 -18.70 -10.29
CA ALA A 116 -2.44 -18.60 -9.45
C ALA A 116 -2.10 -19.93 -8.73
N ALA A 117 -3.12 -20.72 -8.37
CA ALA A 117 -2.94 -21.97 -7.64
C ALA A 117 -2.64 -23.18 -8.54
N SER A 118 -2.98 -23.14 -9.83
CA SER A 118 -2.86 -24.26 -10.74
C SER A 118 -2.07 -23.89 -12.00
N PRO A 119 -1.04 -24.67 -12.38
CA PRO A 119 -0.26 -24.44 -13.60
C PRO A 119 -1.01 -24.91 -14.87
N ASP A 120 -2.30 -24.61 -14.97
CA ASP A 120 -3.10 -24.93 -16.16
C ASP A 120 -2.91 -23.87 -17.25
N GLU A 121 -2.10 -24.22 -18.25
CA GLU A 121 -1.83 -23.41 -19.45
C GLU A 121 -3.09 -22.99 -20.22
N GLY A 122 -4.20 -23.74 -20.11
CA GLY A 122 -5.48 -23.37 -20.71
C GLY A 122 -6.08 -22.14 -20.05
N ARG A 123 -6.23 -22.19 -18.71
CA ARG A 123 -6.80 -21.09 -17.90
C ARG A 123 -5.91 -19.85 -17.92
N LEU A 124 -4.59 -20.02 -17.91
CA LEU A 124 -3.66 -18.90 -17.99
C LEU A 124 -3.81 -18.15 -19.32
N ARG A 125 -3.91 -18.86 -20.45
CA ARG A 125 -4.14 -18.24 -21.76
C ARG A 125 -5.48 -17.51 -21.84
N GLU A 126 -6.53 -18.08 -21.26
CA GLU A 126 -7.84 -17.41 -21.19
C GLU A 126 -7.78 -16.13 -20.35
N TYR A 127 -7.14 -16.19 -19.19
CA TYR A 127 -6.91 -15.03 -18.33
C TYR A 127 -6.16 -13.92 -19.08
N GLN A 128 -5.02 -14.24 -19.69
CA GLN A 128 -4.22 -13.28 -20.46
C GLN A 128 -4.99 -12.71 -21.67
N LYS A 129 -5.85 -13.52 -22.30
CA LYS A 129 -6.73 -13.05 -23.38
C LYS A 129 -7.73 -12.00 -22.88
N LEU A 130 -8.32 -12.20 -21.70
CA LEU A 130 -9.24 -11.23 -21.11
C LEU A 130 -8.51 -9.93 -20.71
N ILE A 131 -7.33 -10.05 -20.08
CA ILE A 131 -6.49 -8.89 -19.74
C ILE A 131 -6.09 -8.10 -20.99
N SER A 132 -5.56 -8.77 -22.02
CA SER A 132 -5.15 -8.11 -23.26
C SER A 132 -6.31 -7.44 -24.00
N THR A 133 -7.49 -8.05 -24.00
CA THR A 133 -8.71 -7.44 -24.57
C THR A 133 -9.10 -6.18 -23.78
N GLY A 134 -9.07 -6.25 -22.45
CA GLY A 134 -9.36 -5.09 -21.59
C GLY A 134 -8.36 -3.94 -21.79
N LEU A 135 -7.07 -4.26 -21.86
CA LEU A 135 -6.01 -3.29 -22.16
C LEU A 135 -6.20 -2.63 -23.54
N ALA A 136 -6.51 -3.41 -24.57
CA ALA A 136 -6.76 -2.87 -25.92
C ALA A 136 -7.98 -1.93 -25.95
N CYS A 137 -9.04 -2.25 -25.21
CA CYS A 137 -10.20 -1.38 -25.07
C CYS A 137 -9.88 -0.08 -24.32
N LEU A 138 -9.11 -0.15 -23.22
CA LEU A 138 -8.68 1.04 -22.47
C LEU A 138 -7.75 1.93 -23.29
N ASP A 139 -6.78 1.34 -23.99
CA ASP A 139 -5.86 2.07 -24.88
C ASP A 139 -6.64 2.82 -25.97
N ALA A 140 -7.53 2.11 -26.69
CA ALA A 140 -8.39 2.71 -27.70
C ALA A 140 -9.26 3.84 -27.12
N ALA A 141 -9.82 3.67 -25.91
CA ALA A 141 -10.61 4.71 -25.27
C ALA A 141 -9.79 5.97 -24.94
N VAL A 142 -8.60 5.79 -24.36
CA VAL A 142 -7.70 6.89 -23.98
C VAL A 142 -7.17 7.62 -25.22
N GLN A 143 -6.86 6.90 -26.31
CA GLN A 143 -6.35 7.50 -27.55
C GLN A 143 -7.39 8.38 -28.27
N THR A 144 -8.68 8.10 -28.11
CA THR A 144 -9.73 8.88 -28.80
C THR A 144 -9.83 10.32 -28.31
N ASN A 145 -9.36 10.63 -27.09
CA ASN A 145 -9.52 11.93 -26.42
C ASN A 145 -10.97 12.45 -26.39
N LYS A 146 -11.95 11.52 -26.34
CA LYS A 146 -13.39 11.83 -26.30
C LYS A 146 -14.01 11.72 -24.91
N LEU A 147 -13.24 11.23 -23.93
CA LEU A 147 -13.69 11.10 -22.55
C LEU A 147 -13.69 12.47 -21.86
N ALA A 148 -14.53 12.63 -20.83
CA ALA A 148 -14.42 13.79 -19.96
C ALA A 148 -13.05 13.78 -19.25
N PRO A 149 -12.40 14.93 -18.98
CA PRO A 149 -11.03 14.96 -18.45
C PRO A 149 -10.80 14.11 -17.19
N ARG A 150 -11.75 14.08 -16.25
CA ARG A 150 -11.64 13.22 -15.07
C ARG A 150 -11.75 11.73 -15.40
N GLN A 151 -12.64 11.35 -16.33
CA GLN A 151 -12.78 9.97 -16.80
C GLN A 151 -11.54 9.52 -17.58
N GLU A 152 -10.99 10.40 -18.41
CA GLU A 152 -9.74 10.15 -19.13
C GLU A 152 -8.57 9.92 -18.17
N ALA A 153 -8.46 10.73 -17.11
CA ALA A 153 -7.48 10.52 -16.05
C ALA A 153 -7.67 9.17 -15.34
N LYS A 154 -8.91 8.81 -14.98
CA LYS A 154 -9.22 7.50 -14.37
C LYS A 154 -8.86 6.34 -15.30
N ALA A 155 -9.24 6.43 -16.58
CA ALA A 155 -8.92 5.41 -17.58
C ALA A 155 -7.41 5.25 -17.77
N ARG A 156 -6.64 6.36 -17.80
CA ARG A 156 -5.17 6.32 -17.84
C ARG A 156 -4.54 5.68 -16.61
N LEU A 157 -5.00 6.05 -15.41
CA LEU A 157 -4.53 5.45 -14.17
C LEU A 157 -4.80 3.94 -14.17
N ARG A 158 -6.03 3.54 -14.53
CA ARG A 158 -6.44 2.14 -14.62
C ARG A 158 -5.61 1.35 -15.63
N TYR A 159 -5.46 1.87 -16.84
CA TYR A 159 -4.65 1.28 -17.91
C TYR A 159 -3.20 1.08 -17.48
N ALA A 160 -2.56 2.12 -16.94
CA ALA A 160 -1.17 2.03 -16.50
C ALA A 160 -0.98 1.09 -15.30
N SER A 161 -1.92 1.05 -14.35
CA SER A 161 -1.87 0.11 -13.23
C SER A 161 -1.91 -1.34 -13.72
N ILE A 162 -2.76 -1.66 -14.69
CA ILE A 162 -2.84 -3.03 -15.25
C ILE A 162 -1.58 -3.36 -16.05
N LEU A 163 -1.04 -2.41 -16.84
CA LEU A 163 0.25 -2.61 -17.51
C LEU A 163 1.37 -2.93 -16.50
N TYR A 164 1.41 -2.22 -15.38
CA TYR A 164 2.37 -2.46 -14.31
C TYR A 164 2.17 -3.80 -13.58
N GLU A 165 0.92 -4.22 -13.39
CA GLU A 165 0.58 -5.41 -12.59
C GLU A 165 0.60 -6.72 -13.39
N GLU A 166 0.22 -6.67 -14.67
CA GLU A 166 -0.05 -7.85 -15.49
C GLU A 166 0.90 -8.00 -16.69
N THR A 167 1.76 -7.01 -16.97
CA THR A 167 2.63 -7.00 -18.15
C THR A 167 4.05 -6.53 -17.87
N GLU A 168 4.96 -6.71 -18.83
CA GLU A 168 6.33 -6.20 -18.78
C GLU A 168 6.48 -4.81 -19.44
N ASN A 169 5.38 -4.21 -19.91
CA ASN A 169 5.37 -2.95 -20.68
C ASN A 169 5.51 -1.71 -19.78
N LEU A 170 6.55 -1.66 -18.96
CA LEU A 170 6.75 -0.61 -17.95
C LEU A 170 6.94 0.78 -18.56
N GLN A 171 7.53 0.88 -19.76
CA GLN A 171 7.74 2.16 -20.43
C GLN A 171 6.42 2.79 -20.91
N GLU A 172 5.47 1.97 -21.34
CA GLU A 172 4.14 2.40 -21.75
C GLU A 172 3.31 2.84 -20.54
N ALA A 173 3.38 2.08 -19.44
CA ALA A 173 2.77 2.46 -18.16
C ALA A 173 3.30 3.81 -17.67
N GLU A 174 4.63 3.99 -17.66
CA GLU A 174 5.29 5.25 -17.26
C GLU A 174 4.84 6.42 -18.14
N THR A 175 4.84 6.25 -19.46
CA THR A 175 4.42 7.29 -20.42
C THR A 175 2.96 7.69 -20.21
N THR A 176 2.07 6.71 -20.04
CA THR A 176 0.64 6.93 -19.77
C THR A 176 0.45 7.71 -18.47
N LEU A 177 1.17 7.33 -17.40
CA LEU A 177 1.09 8.03 -16.11
C LEU A 177 1.56 9.47 -16.22
N PHE A 178 2.65 9.77 -16.94
CA PHE A 178 3.08 11.15 -17.14
C PHE A 178 2.10 12.00 -17.94
N GLN A 179 1.43 11.41 -18.94
CA GLN A 179 0.34 12.10 -19.66
C GLN A 179 -0.85 12.36 -18.74
N GLY A 180 -1.21 11.38 -17.90
CA GLY A 180 -2.25 11.51 -16.88
C GLY A 180 -1.93 12.61 -15.87
N ILE A 181 -0.71 12.67 -15.33
CA ILE A 181 -0.27 13.69 -14.37
C ILE A 181 -0.43 15.09 -14.96
N LYS A 182 0.02 15.31 -16.21
CA LYS A 182 -0.15 16.59 -16.91
C LYS A 182 -1.62 16.96 -17.10
N LEU A 183 -2.47 15.98 -17.39
CA LEU A 183 -3.92 16.20 -17.49
C LEU A 183 -4.51 16.61 -16.13
N CYS A 184 -4.15 15.91 -15.06
CA CYS A 184 -4.59 16.21 -13.70
C CYS A 184 -4.11 17.60 -13.25
N GLU A 185 -2.88 18.00 -13.57
CA GLU A 185 -2.36 19.35 -13.28
C GLU A 185 -3.16 20.43 -14.02
N LYS A 186 -3.41 20.23 -15.32
CA LYS A 186 -4.18 21.16 -16.16
C LYS A 186 -5.59 21.41 -15.60
N HIS A 187 -6.24 20.35 -15.11
CA HIS A 187 -7.62 20.40 -14.60
C HIS A 187 -7.73 20.50 -13.06
N ARG A 188 -6.59 20.60 -12.36
CA ARG A 188 -6.50 20.69 -10.89
C ARG A 188 -7.10 19.49 -10.13
N TYR A 189 -7.01 18.29 -10.68
CA TYR A 189 -7.37 17.04 -10.00
C TYR A 189 -6.22 16.55 -9.12
N THR A 190 -6.03 17.21 -7.97
CA THR A 190 -4.88 16.98 -7.09
C THR A 190 -4.88 15.56 -6.49
N ASP A 191 -6.06 15.05 -6.17
CA ASP A 191 -6.30 13.67 -5.73
C ASP A 191 -5.76 12.64 -6.75
N LEU A 192 -6.25 12.70 -7.99
CA LEU A 192 -5.84 11.79 -9.07
C LEU A 192 -4.37 12.00 -9.45
N LYS A 193 -3.86 13.24 -9.40
CA LYS A 193 -2.45 13.53 -9.62
C LYS A 193 -1.58 12.73 -8.66
N TYR A 194 -1.91 12.73 -7.37
CA TYR A 194 -1.16 11.99 -6.38
C TYR A 194 -1.28 10.47 -6.55
N CYS A 195 -2.47 9.95 -6.88
CA CYS A 195 -2.62 8.53 -7.25
C CYS A 195 -1.69 8.13 -8.41
N MET A 196 -1.62 8.95 -9.46
CA MET A 196 -0.75 8.69 -10.61
C MET A 196 0.73 8.82 -10.27
N GLN A 197 1.11 9.78 -9.42
CA GLN A 197 2.50 9.91 -8.93
C GLN A 197 2.89 8.69 -8.08
N TYR A 198 1.98 8.21 -7.23
CA TYR A 198 2.17 6.99 -6.44
C TYR A 198 2.40 5.77 -7.33
N ALA A 199 1.55 5.58 -8.36
CA ALA A 199 1.72 4.50 -9.34
C ALA A 199 3.02 4.65 -10.15
N ALA A 200 3.38 5.87 -10.55
CA ALA A 200 4.60 6.14 -11.32
C ALA A 200 5.86 5.80 -10.53
N LEU A 201 5.87 6.03 -9.21
CA LEU A 201 6.97 5.62 -8.34
C LEU A 201 7.13 4.10 -8.28
N LYS A 202 6.03 3.33 -8.26
CA LYS A 202 6.07 1.86 -8.31
C LYS A 202 6.65 1.36 -9.65
N VAL A 203 6.21 1.94 -10.76
CA VAL A 203 6.74 1.62 -12.12
C VAL A 203 8.22 1.98 -12.22
N LEU A 204 8.59 3.18 -11.77
CA LEU A 204 9.98 3.64 -11.79
C LEU A 204 10.87 2.77 -10.91
N PHE A 205 10.37 2.30 -9.76
CA PHE A 205 11.12 1.41 -8.89
C PHE A 205 11.51 0.12 -9.61
N GLN A 206 10.61 -0.52 -10.35
CA GLN A 206 10.98 -1.73 -11.12
C GLN A 206 12.05 -1.49 -12.18
N ARG A 207 12.12 -0.28 -12.74
CA ARG A 207 13.11 0.09 -13.78
C ARG A 207 14.44 0.56 -13.18
N ASN A 208 14.38 1.35 -12.11
CA ASN A 208 15.54 1.99 -11.49
C ASN A 208 15.25 2.39 -10.03
N HIS A 209 15.72 1.56 -9.10
CA HIS A 209 15.52 1.75 -7.65
C HIS A 209 16.04 3.11 -7.17
N LYS A 210 17.24 3.52 -7.62
CA LYS A 210 17.88 4.78 -7.19
C LYS A 210 17.09 6.00 -7.65
N ALA A 211 16.64 6.00 -8.91
CA ALA A 211 15.81 7.07 -9.45
C ALA A 211 14.46 7.16 -8.72
N ALA A 212 13.85 6.01 -8.38
CA ALA A 212 12.62 5.97 -7.62
C ALA A 212 12.77 6.57 -6.22
N PHE A 213 13.86 6.28 -5.51
CA PHE A 213 14.10 6.88 -4.18
C PHE A 213 14.36 8.39 -4.24
N ILE A 214 15.04 8.89 -5.27
CA ILE A 214 15.19 10.34 -5.46
C ILE A 214 13.83 10.98 -5.76
N ALA A 215 13.01 10.33 -6.60
CA ALA A 215 11.70 10.83 -6.98
C ALA A 215 10.71 10.83 -5.79
N ILE A 216 10.70 9.79 -4.96
CA ILE A 216 9.82 9.73 -3.78
C ILE A 216 10.20 10.78 -2.74
N ASP A 217 11.49 11.03 -2.51
CA ASP A 217 11.95 12.08 -1.60
C ASP A 217 11.50 13.47 -2.07
N LYS A 218 11.54 13.71 -3.39
CA LYS A 218 10.97 14.92 -3.99
C LYS A 218 9.47 15.04 -3.72
N GLN A 219 8.71 13.96 -3.90
CA GLN A 219 7.26 13.97 -3.65
C GLN A 219 6.92 14.19 -2.16
N ILE A 220 7.69 13.59 -1.25
CA ILE A 220 7.56 13.82 0.19
C ILE A 220 7.79 15.31 0.53
N ALA A 221 8.86 15.91 -0.01
CA ALA A 221 9.17 17.32 0.20
C ALA A 221 8.10 18.27 -0.38
N GLU A 222 7.55 17.95 -1.55
CA GLU A 222 6.42 18.69 -2.15
C GLU A 222 5.17 18.61 -1.26
N CYS A 223 4.76 17.40 -0.83
CA CYS A 223 3.61 17.22 0.06
C CYS A 223 3.80 17.95 1.40
N GLN A 224 5.01 17.97 1.94
CA GLN A 224 5.33 18.72 3.15
C GLN A 224 5.19 20.23 2.95
N THR A 225 5.69 20.76 1.82
CA THR A 225 5.60 22.18 1.48
C THR A 225 4.15 22.65 1.36
N PHE A 226 3.28 21.84 0.73
CA PHE A 226 1.86 22.15 0.55
C PHE A 226 0.98 21.70 1.72
N LYS A 227 1.57 21.10 2.77
CA LYS A 227 0.84 20.58 3.93
C LYS A 227 -0.22 19.53 3.56
N HIS A 228 0.04 18.75 2.50
CA HIS A 228 -0.82 17.64 2.07
C HIS A 228 -0.47 16.36 2.84
N TYR A 229 -0.68 16.41 4.15
CA TYR A 229 -0.15 15.41 5.07
C TYR A 229 -0.68 13.97 4.86
N PRO A 230 -1.94 13.73 4.44
CA PRO A 230 -2.38 12.36 4.11
C PRO A 230 -1.51 11.71 3.03
N TRP A 231 -1.13 12.47 1.99
CA TRP A 231 -0.24 12.00 0.94
C TRP A 231 1.22 11.92 1.37
N LEU A 232 1.65 12.77 2.31
CA LEU A 232 2.96 12.62 2.95
C LEU A 232 3.07 11.26 3.66
N TYR A 233 2.04 10.85 4.41
CA TYR A 233 1.99 9.51 5.01
C TYR A 233 2.04 8.42 3.96
N ALA A 234 1.21 8.51 2.91
CA ALA A 234 1.18 7.53 1.83
C ALA A 234 2.56 7.37 1.15
N PHE A 235 3.25 8.46 0.82
CA PHE A 235 4.58 8.40 0.20
C PHE A 235 5.66 7.89 1.14
N ARG A 236 5.63 8.23 2.44
CA ARG A 236 6.58 7.66 3.41
C ARG A 236 6.38 6.15 3.61
N LEU A 237 5.13 5.71 3.68
CA LEU A 237 4.79 4.28 3.76
C LEU A 237 5.16 3.52 2.48
N LEU A 238 4.96 4.14 1.31
CA LEU A 238 5.45 3.59 0.05
C LEU A 238 6.99 3.49 0.05
N LYS A 239 7.71 4.50 0.54
CA LYS A 239 9.17 4.46 0.66
C LYS A 239 9.63 3.27 1.51
N THR A 240 9.05 3.08 2.69
CA THR A 240 9.29 1.90 3.56
C THR A 240 9.03 0.59 2.82
N THR A 241 7.93 0.54 2.06
CA THR A 241 7.55 -0.64 1.27
C THR A 241 8.59 -0.96 0.21
N LEU A 242 9.02 0.03 -0.58
CA LEU A 242 10.03 -0.12 -1.62
C LEU A 242 11.42 -0.46 -1.04
N GLN A 243 11.81 0.14 0.08
CA GLN A 243 13.04 -0.22 0.80
C GLN A 243 13.03 -1.68 1.25
N THR A 244 11.88 -2.18 1.70
CA THR A 244 11.70 -3.57 2.09
C THR A 244 11.81 -4.51 0.88
N TYR A 245 11.18 -4.17 -0.24
CA TYR A 245 11.24 -4.97 -1.49
C TYR A 245 12.57 -4.93 -2.22
N ALA A 246 13.41 -3.91 -1.99
CA ALA A 246 14.75 -3.85 -2.56
C ALA A 246 15.67 -5.00 -2.08
N GLY A 247 15.22 -5.84 -1.14
CA GLY A 247 15.92 -7.05 -0.69
C GLY A 247 17.06 -6.78 0.30
N ASN A 248 17.49 -5.54 0.44
CA ASN A 248 18.54 -5.14 1.36
C ASN A 248 18.05 -5.16 2.80
N ALA A 249 18.91 -5.59 3.74
CA ALA A 249 18.65 -5.44 5.16
C ALA A 249 18.35 -3.96 5.48
N PRO A 250 17.41 -3.67 6.42
CA PRO A 250 17.14 -2.30 6.86
C PRO A 250 18.43 -1.54 7.19
N ASP A 251 18.64 -0.42 6.50
CA ASP A 251 19.77 0.47 6.68
C ASP A 251 19.36 1.72 7.49
N ALA A 252 20.31 2.62 7.77
CA ALA A 252 20.04 3.86 8.50
C ALA A 252 18.92 4.68 7.84
N THR A 253 18.89 4.75 6.51
CA THR A 253 17.89 5.55 5.77
C THR A 253 16.46 4.99 5.90
N HIS A 254 16.33 3.67 6.10
CA HIS A 254 15.05 3.03 6.38
C HIS A 254 14.55 3.38 7.78
N PHE A 255 15.43 3.25 8.80
CA PHE A 255 15.08 3.63 10.17
C PHE A 255 14.76 5.13 10.28
N ASP A 256 15.57 5.99 9.67
CA ASP A 256 15.33 7.45 9.64
C ASP A 256 13.95 7.77 9.04
N ASN A 257 13.55 7.08 7.96
CA ASN A 257 12.23 7.30 7.35
C ASN A 257 11.08 6.92 8.30
N LEU A 258 11.20 5.78 9.01
CA LEU A 258 10.20 5.29 9.95
C LEU A 258 10.10 6.19 11.20
N GLN A 259 11.24 6.62 11.75
CA GLN A 259 11.29 7.55 12.87
C GLN A 259 10.71 8.91 12.50
N MET A 260 11.04 9.44 11.32
CA MET A 260 10.43 10.68 10.83
C MET A 260 8.92 10.55 10.63
N LEU A 261 8.43 9.40 10.13
CA LEU A 261 7.01 9.13 10.00
C LEU A 261 6.31 9.12 11.38
N GLY A 262 6.88 8.41 12.35
CA GLY A 262 6.36 8.32 13.71
C GLY A 262 6.33 9.68 14.42
N ASN A 263 7.47 10.37 14.48
CA ASN A 263 7.59 11.68 15.12
C ASN A 263 6.60 12.69 14.53
N PHE A 264 6.54 12.73 13.20
CA PHE A 264 5.62 13.64 12.50
C PHE A 264 4.14 13.32 12.79
N ALA A 265 3.78 12.03 12.86
CA ALA A 265 2.42 11.62 13.20
C ALA A 265 2.07 11.98 14.65
N TYR A 266 2.97 11.74 15.61
CA TYR A 266 2.76 12.08 17.02
C TYR A 266 2.67 13.58 17.27
N GLU A 267 3.49 14.40 16.62
CA GLU A 267 3.42 15.88 16.71
C GLU A 267 2.05 16.42 16.26
N ARG A 268 1.41 15.74 15.30
CA ARG A 268 0.07 16.08 14.81
C ARG A 268 -1.06 15.44 15.63
N GLY A 269 -0.70 14.52 16.51
CA GLY A 269 -1.62 13.64 17.22
C GLY A 269 -2.40 12.69 16.30
N ASP A 270 -1.82 12.32 15.14
CA ASP A 270 -2.29 11.23 14.29
C ASP A 270 -1.78 9.89 14.87
N ASN A 271 -2.20 9.58 16.10
CA ASN A 271 -1.54 8.60 16.96
C ASN A 271 -1.54 7.18 16.40
N ALA A 272 -2.60 6.77 15.67
CA ALA A 272 -2.65 5.45 15.04
C ALA A 272 -1.59 5.27 13.94
N ILE A 273 -1.28 6.33 13.18
CA ILE A 273 -0.19 6.33 12.20
C ILE A 273 1.16 6.26 12.91
N GLY A 274 1.33 6.97 14.03
CA GLY A 274 2.54 6.90 14.85
C GLY A 274 2.78 5.50 15.43
N VAL A 275 1.73 4.86 15.94
CA VAL A 275 1.77 3.46 16.42
C VAL A 275 2.16 2.51 15.29
N LEU A 276 1.52 2.62 14.12
CA LEU A 276 1.90 1.85 12.94
C LEU A 276 3.39 2.04 12.60
N ALA A 277 3.89 3.28 12.58
CA ALA A 277 5.29 3.56 12.29
C ALA A 277 6.24 2.89 13.29
N SER A 278 5.92 2.96 14.58
CA SER A 278 6.68 2.30 15.66
C SER A 278 6.68 0.77 15.49
N LEU A 279 5.55 0.17 15.13
CA LEU A 279 5.46 -1.28 14.88
C LEU A 279 6.29 -1.70 13.65
N LEU A 280 6.25 -0.93 12.57
CA LEU A 280 7.07 -1.17 11.38
C LEU A 280 8.58 -1.02 11.69
N GLU A 281 8.97 -0.05 12.51
CA GLU A 281 10.35 0.12 13.00
C GLU A 281 10.79 -1.08 13.85
N GLY A 282 9.95 -1.54 14.77
CA GLY A 282 10.20 -2.74 15.55
C GLY A 282 10.37 -3.99 14.68
N LEU A 283 9.51 -4.19 13.67
CA LEU A 283 9.68 -5.29 12.70
C LEU A 283 10.97 -5.17 11.89
N ALA A 284 11.39 -3.96 11.53
CA ALA A 284 12.66 -3.73 10.84
C ALA A 284 13.86 -4.09 11.74
N HIS A 285 13.83 -3.74 13.03
CA HIS A 285 14.83 -4.19 14.00
C HIS A 285 14.84 -5.70 14.20
N LEU A 286 13.65 -6.31 14.20
CA LEU A 286 13.48 -7.75 14.32
C LEU A 286 14.06 -8.50 13.11
N ARG A 287 14.05 -7.89 11.93
CA ARG A 287 14.60 -8.51 10.71
C ARG A 287 16.13 -8.57 10.68
N VAL A 288 16.81 -7.61 11.34
CA VAL A 288 18.29 -7.52 11.31
C VAL A 288 18.94 -8.31 12.46
N MET A 289 18.28 -8.41 13.63
CA MET A 289 18.76 -9.11 14.83
C MET A 289 20.23 -8.85 15.19
N LYS A 290 20.51 -7.64 15.69
CA LYS A 290 21.77 -7.27 16.36
C LYS A 290 21.65 -7.42 17.87
N SER A 291 22.76 -7.30 18.59
CA SER A 291 22.81 -7.41 20.06
C SER A 291 21.87 -6.44 20.79
N ASP A 292 21.61 -5.27 20.20
CA ASP A 292 20.73 -4.22 20.73
C ASP A 292 19.31 -4.24 20.11
N SER A 293 19.02 -5.15 19.17
CA SER A 293 17.72 -5.21 18.50
C SER A 293 16.57 -5.41 19.48
N VAL A 294 16.78 -6.21 20.53
CA VAL A 294 15.74 -6.49 21.54
C VAL A 294 15.34 -5.20 22.27
N GLU A 295 16.31 -4.42 22.74
CA GLU A 295 16.05 -3.15 23.43
C GLU A 295 15.36 -2.13 22.51
N ARG A 296 15.79 -2.07 21.24
CA ARG A 296 15.14 -1.20 20.25
C ARG A 296 13.69 -1.61 19.97
N VAL A 297 13.42 -2.91 19.79
CA VAL A 297 12.04 -3.40 19.62
C VAL A 297 11.19 -3.07 20.84
N GLN A 298 11.71 -3.26 22.06
CA GLN A 298 11.00 -2.92 23.29
C GLN A 298 10.75 -1.40 23.41
N THR A 299 11.66 -0.57 22.92
CA THR A 299 11.46 0.89 22.83
C THR A 299 10.30 1.24 21.90
N CYS A 300 10.24 0.62 20.71
CA CYS A 300 9.12 0.79 19.78
C CYS A 300 7.78 0.33 20.38
N LEU A 301 7.77 -0.80 21.11
CA LEU A 301 6.58 -1.31 21.80
C LEU A 301 6.14 -0.38 22.93
N ALA A 302 7.07 0.15 23.72
CA ALA A 302 6.76 1.14 24.75
C ALA A 302 6.15 2.40 24.16
N GLN A 303 6.70 2.89 23.04
CA GLN A 303 6.16 4.04 22.31
C GLN A 303 4.73 3.79 21.81
N ALA A 304 4.45 2.59 21.27
CA ALA A 304 3.09 2.21 20.88
C ALA A 304 2.14 2.14 22.09
N ALA A 305 2.60 1.56 23.21
CA ALA A 305 1.80 1.39 24.42
C ALA A 305 1.39 2.72 25.08
N MET A 306 2.16 3.81 24.90
CA MET A 306 1.79 5.14 25.39
C MET A 306 0.41 5.61 24.89
N TYR A 307 0.00 5.14 23.71
CA TYR A 307 -1.25 5.54 23.06
C TYR A 307 -2.33 4.45 23.11
N GLN A 308 -2.13 3.37 23.86
CA GLN A 308 -3.06 2.23 23.90
C GLN A 308 -4.48 2.59 24.37
N LEU A 309 -4.65 3.71 25.09
CA LEU A 309 -5.94 4.19 25.58
C LEU A 309 -6.64 5.15 24.61
N ASP A 310 -5.96 5.57 23.54
CA ASP A 310 -6.55 6.44 22.52
C ASP A 310 -7.56 5.64 21.68
N PRO A 311 -8.84 6.09 21.59
CA PRO A 311 -9.83 5.43 20.76
C PRO A 311 -9.43 5.34 19.28
N ALA A 312 -8.65 6.31 18.75
CA ALA A 312 -8.18 6.27 17.37
C ALA A 312 -7.19 5.12 17.11
N VAL A 313 -6.53 4.61 18.15
CA VAL A 313 -5.53 3.54 18.05
C VAL A 313 -6.18 2.14 18.13
N LYS A 314 -7.48 2.05 18.44
CA LYS A 314 -8.23 0.79 18.60
C LYS A 314 -8.51 0.09 17.26
N VAL A 315 -7.44 -0.29 16.56
CA VAL A 315 -7.48 -1.06 15.32
C VAL A 315 -7.04 -2.50 15.64
N PRO A 316 -7.93 -3.52 15.54
CA PRO A 316 -7.63 -4.89 15.94
C PRO A 316 -6.35 -5.47 15.31
N GLN A 317 -6.11 -5.16 14.03
CA GLN A 317 -4.91 -5.60 13.31
C GLN A 317 -3.62 -5.05 13.93
N LEU A 318 -3.62 -3.80 14.42
CA LEU A 318 -2.46 -3.19 15.08
C LEU A 318 -2.24 -3.77 16.48
N ASP A 319 -3.31 -4.07 17.21
CA ASP A 319 -3.22 -4.76 18.51
C ASP A 319 -2.57 -6.14 18.36
N ILE A 320 -3.02 -6.93 17.39
CA ILE A 320 -2.43 -8.26 17.16
C ILE A 320 -0.98 -8.14 16.68
N LEU A 321 -0.67 -7.17 15.81
CA LEU A 321 0.70 -6.95 15.37
C LEU A 321 1.62 -6.56 16.53
N THR A 322 1.14 -5.75 17.48
CA THR A 322 1.87 -5.37 18.70
C THR A 322 2.20 -6.60 19.53
N LEU A 323 1.21 -7.46 19.79
CA LEU A 323 1.39 -8.68 20.59
C LEU A 323 2.27 -9.72 19.89
N LEU A 324 2.15 -9.84 18.57
CA LEU A 324 2.98 -10.74 17.78
C LEU A 324 4.45 -10.29 17.77
N LEU A 325 4.70 -8.98 17.60
CA LEU A 325 6.04 -8.41 17.67
C LEU A 325 6.66 -8.61 19.05
N ASP A 326 5.89 -8.39 20.12
CA ASP A 326 6.36 -8.58 21.49
C ASP A 326 6.67 -10.06 21.81
N LEU A 327 5.81 -10.99 21.35
CA LEU A 327 6.06 -12.42 21.46
C LEU A 327 7.34 -12.81 20.69
N ALA A 328 7.46 -12.40 19.43
CA ALA A 328 8.61 -12.71 18.60
C ALA A 328 9.92 -12.18 19.23
N CYS A 329 9.91 -10.95 19.73
CA CYS A 329 11.04 -10.36 20.45
C CYS A 329 11.41 -11.17 21.71
N SER A 330 10.41 -11.60 22.47
CA SER A 330 10.60 -12.38 23.71
C SER A 330 11.16 -13.78 23.46
N MET A 331 10.89 -14.37 22.30
CA MET A 331 11.44 -15.69 21.93
C MET A 331 12.96 -15.66 21.86
N HIS A 332 13.56 -14.51 21.55
CA HIS A 332 15.02 -14.35 21.57
C HIS A 332 15.60 -14.30 22.98
N GLN A 333 14.83 -13.84 23.98
CA GLN A 333 15.26 -13.77 25.37
C GLN A 333 15.16 -15.12 26.10
N LYS A 334 14.47 -16.11 25.51
CA LYS A 334 14.33 -17.50 26.01
C LYS A 334 13.78 -17.62 27.45
N ASN A 335 12.95 -16.66 27.88
CA ASN A 335 12.26 -16.75 29.17
C ASN A 335 10.90 -17.47 29.01
N PRO A 336 10.74 -18.71 29.52
CA PRO A 336 9.54 -19.52 29.27
C PRO A 336 8.26 -18.95 29.90
N ASP A 337 8.35 -18.37 31.10
CA ASP A 337 7.17 -17.89 31.81
C ASP A 337 6.59 -16.66 31.11
N THR A 338 7.46 -15.74 30.70
CA THR A 338 7.09 -14.56 29.90
C THR A 338 6.51 -14.96 28.54
N LEU A 339 7.07 -15.98 27.88
CA LEU A 339 6.55 -16.47 26.60
C LEU A 339 5.13 -17.03 26.70
N VAL A 340 4.85 -17.83 27.74
CA VAL A 340 3.52 -18.39 27.96
C VAL A 340 2.50 -17.29 28.24
N GLN A 341 2.86 -16.29 29.04
CA GLN A 341 1.99 -15.14 29.32
C GLN A 341 1.66 -14.34 28.05
N LYS A 342 2.68 -13.96 27.28
CA LYS A 342 2.51 -13.17 26.05
C LYS A 342 1.72 -13.92 24.99
N LEU A 343 1.95 -15.22 24.86
CA LEU A 343 1.17 -16.06 23.97
C LEU A 343 -0.29 -16.16 24.39
N SER A 344 -0.57 -16.30 25.69
CA SER A 344 -1.95 -16.32 26.18
C SER A 344 -2.67 -15.00 25.92
N ALA A 345 -1.98 -13.87 26.03
CA ALA A 345 -2.53 -12.56 25.70
C ALA A 345 -2.83 -12.43 24.19
N LEU A 346 -1.91 -12.90 23.33
CA LEU A 346 -2.11 -12.94 21.88
C LEU A 346 -3.30 -13.82 21.48
N GLU A 347 -3.42 -15.02 22.06
CA GLU A 347 -4.54 -15.94 21.80
C GLU A 347 -5.87 -15.32 22.25
N SER A 348 -5.94 -14.77 23.47
CA SER A 348 -7.16 -14.09 23.96
C SER A 348 -7.61 -12.96 23.04
N ARG A 349 -6.68 -12.12 22.58
CA ARG A 349 -7.00 -10.99 21.71
C ARG A 349 -7.40 -11.44 20.31
N LEU A 350 -6.78 -12.49 19.79
CA LEU A 350 -7.18 -13.09 18.53
C LEU A 350 -8.60 -13.69 18.63
N ASP A 351 -8.93 -14.37 19.72
CA ASP A 351 -10.27 -14.94 19.97
C ASP A 351 -11.35 -13.86 20.11
N GLU A 352 -11.07 -12.76 20.81
CA GLU A 352 -11.96 -11.59 20.88
C GLU A 352 -12.24 -11.01 19.49
N THR A 353 -11.22 -11.02 18.63
CA THR A 353 -11.30 -10.55 17.25
C THR A 353 -12.07 -11.51 16.35
N ILE A 354 -12.20 -12.80 16.72
CA ILE A 354 -13.07 -13.76 16.01
C ILE A 354 -14.50 -13.26 15.98
N SER A 355 -14.95 -12.70 17.11
CA SER A 355 -16.32 -12.27 17.36
C SER A 355 -16.60 -10.84 16.92
N SER A 356 -15.57 -10.08 16.51
CA SER A 356 -15.73 -8.71 16.04
C SER A 356 -16.33 -8.67 14.64
N GLN A 357 -17.32 -7.80 14.44
CA GLN A 357 -17.93 -7.53 13.14
C GLN A 357 -17.08 -6.58 12.27
N ASP A 358 -16.09 -5.91 12.87
CA ASP A 358 -15.26 -4.88 12.23
C ASP A 358 -14.12 -5.47 11.39
N TRP A 359 -13.82 -6.77 11.57
CA TRP A 359 -12.82 -7.49 10.79
C TRP A 359 -13.40 -8.78 10.21
N THR A 360 -13.76 -8.73 8.93
CA THR A 360 -14.24 -9.90 8.19
C THR A 360 -13.09 -10.87 7.92
N ASP A 361 -13.41 -12.17 7.86
CA ASP A 361 -12.41 -13.24 7.68
C ASP A 361 -11.55 -13.08 6.41
N ASP A 362 -12.08 -12.37 5.42
CA ASP A 362 -11.52 -12.17 4.07
C ASP A 362 -10.86 -10.81 3.88
N ALA A 363 -10.95 -9.90 4.84
CA ALA A 363 -10.32 -8.59 4.71
C ALA A 363 -8.80 -8.74 4.67
N THR A 364 -8.21 -8.35 3.53
CA THR A 364 -6.77 -8.27 3.30
C THR A 364 -6.27 -6.82 3.35
N GLU A 365 -7.09 -5.92 3.87
CA GLU A 365 -6.78 -4.51 4.06
C GLU A 365 -6.86 -4.17 5.56
N VAL A 366 -5.95 -3.31 6.01
CA VAL A 366 -6.06 -2.60 7.28
C VAL A 366 -6.26 -1.11 7.00
N CYS A 367 -7.22 -0.52 7.69
CA CYS A 367 -7.51 0.91 7.63
C CYS A 367 -7.00 1.57 8.91
N VAL A 368 -6.03 2.48 8.77
CA VAL A 368 -5.43 3.20 9.90
C VAL A 368 -5.96 4.64 9.91
N PRO A 369 -6.65 5.08 10.97
CA PRO A 369 -7.26 6.40 11.01
C PRO A 369 -6.23 7.52 11.21
N MET A 370 -6.54 8.67 10.63
CA MET A 370 -5.86 9.94 10.83
C MET A 370 -6.89 11.06 10.96
N LYS A 371 -6.49 12.21 11.49
CA LYS A 371 -7.40 13.36 11.61
C LYS A 371 -7.72 13.93 10.23
N LYS A 372 -9.02 14.14 9.97
CA LYS A 372 -9.50 14.81 8.76
C LYS A 372 -9.02 16.25 8.72
N GLN A 373 -8.59 16.70 7.55
CA GLN A 373 -8.08 18.07 7.37
C GLN A 373 -9.07 18.92 6.58
N PRO A 374 -9.08 20.25 6.80
CA PRO A 374 -9.94 21.14 6.02
C PRO A 374 -9.72 21.01 4.51
N SER A 375 -8.49 20.72 4.07
CA SER A 375 -8.12 20.51 2.68
C SER A 375 -8.27 19.07 2.19
N SER A 376 -8.67 18.12 3.05
CA SER A 376 -8.76 16.68 2.69
C SER A 376 -9.68 16.46 1.49
N SER A 377 -10.79 17.18 1.37
CA SER A 377 -11.75 17.02 0.26
C SER A 377 -11.21 17.33 -1.13
N LEU A 378 -10.07 18.04 -1.23
CA LEU A 378 -9.41 18.36 -2.50
C LEU A 378 -8.35 17.32 -2.90
N ILE A 379 -7.90 16.50 -1.95
CA ILE A 379 -6.77 15.57 -2.13
C ILE A 379 -7.13 14.12 -1.81
N ILE A 380 -8.24 13.85 -1.14
CA ILE A 380 -8.83 12.53 -0.88
C ILE A 380 -10.21 12.49 -1.52
N SER A 381 -10.47 11.45 -2.29
CA SER A 381 -11.75 11.25 -2.98
C SER A 381 -12.05 9.76 -3.13
N GLU A 382 -13.20 9.42 -3.72
CA GLU A 382 -13.53 8.03 -4.05
C GLU A 382 -12.46 7.35 -4.93
N ASP A 383 -11.75 8.14 -5.73
CA ASP A 383 -10.70 7.65 -6.63
C ASP A 383 -9.37 7.37 -5.90
N THR A 384 -9.23 7.78 -4.64
CA THR A 384 -8.01 7.54 -3.83
C THR A 384 -8.14 6.33 -2.90
N THR A 385 -9.31 5.70 -2.84
CA THR A 385 -9.73 4.73 -1.81
C THR A 385 -8.85 3.49 -1.64
N ALA A 386 -8.02 3.15 -2.63
CA ALA A 386 -7.02 2.08 -2.56
C ALA A 386 -5.78 2.45 -1.73
N ILE A 387 -5.58 3.74 -1.43
CA ILE A 387 -4.42 4.27 -0.70
C ILE A 387 -4.89 5.13 0.49
N LEU A 388 -5.83 6.04 0.21
CA LEU A 388 -6.43 6.96 1.17
C LEU A 388 -7.94 6.95 0.99
N ARG A 389 -8.68 6.62 2.04
CA ARG A 389 -10.14 6.54 2.02
C ARG A 389 -10.72 7.68 2.84
N PRO A 390 -11.69 8.45 2.31
CA PRO A 390 -12.42 9.40 3.13
C PRO A 390 -13.15 8.61 4.23
N GLY A 391 -13.00 9.01 5.49
CA GLY A 391 -13.80 8.40 6.55
C GLY A 391 -15.25 8.86 6.48
N LYS A 392 -16.12 8.25 7.31
CA LYS A 392 -17.54 8.64 7.33
C LYS A 392 -17.66 10.09 7.76
N ASP A 393 -18.65 10.79 7.19
CA ASP A 393 -18.77 12.25 7.35
C ASP A 393 -18.90 12.70 8.82
N ASP A 394 -19.40 11.83 9.70
CA ASP A 394 -19.59 12.09 11.14
C ASP A 394 -18.38 11.73 12.02
N GLU A 395 -17.39 10.96 11.52
CA GLU A 395 -16.31 10.40 12.34
C GLU A 395 -15.08 11.32 12.44
N GLY A 396 -15.00 12.39 11.63
CA GLY A 396 -13.91 13.37 11.70
C GLY A 396 -12.50 12.83 11.36
N THR A 397 -12.42 11.61 10.82
CA THR A 397 -11.17 10.92 10.47
C THR A 397 -11.12 10.59 8.98
N ASP A 398 -9.92 10.59 8.41
CA ASP A 398 -9.62 9.96 7.12
C ASP A 398 -8.83 8.66 7.38
N LEU A 399 -8.73 7.76 6.41
CA LEU A 399 -8.11 6.44 6.59
C LEU A 399 -6.95 6.24 5.61
N VAL A 400 -5.81 5.76 6.10
CA VAL A 400 -4.77 5.13 5.25
C VAL A 400 -5.10 3.66 5.09
N VAL A 401 -5.08 3.18 3.85
CA VAL A 401 -5.35 1.79 3.51
C VAL A 401 -4.03 1.10 3.19
N LEU A 402 -3.79 -0.04 3.85
CA LEU A 402 -2.62 -0.88 3.66
C LEU A 402 -3.05 -2.32 3.42
N SER A 403 -2.30 -3.06 2.62
CA SER A 403 -2.45 -4.50 2.54
C SER A 403 -2.02 -5.15 3.85
N PHE A 404 -2.79 -6.15 4.30
CA PHE A 404 -2.56 -6.88 5.54
C PHE A 404 -2.90 -8.36 5.37
N LEU A 405 -2.43 -9.20 6.29
CA LEU A 405 -2.79 -10.62 6.33
C LEU A 405 -4.29 -10.76 6.61
N SER A 406 -4.93 -11.74 5.97
CA SER A 406 -6.29 -12.10 6.34
C SER A 406 -6.32 -12.66 7.76
N LYS A 407 -7.51 -12.68 8.36
CA LYS A 407 -7.70 -13.23 9.70
C LYS A 407 -7.25 -14.69 9.78
N GLN A 408 -7.57 -15.51 8.77
CA GLN A 408 -7.16 -16.92 8.71
C GLN A 408 -5.64 -17.09 8.53
N GLU A 409 -5.01 -16.21 7.76
CA GLU A 409 -3.56 -16.19 7.61
C GLU A 409 -2.86 -15.84 8.93
N LEU A 410 -3.45 -14.91 9.69
CA LEU A 410 -2.96 -14.56 11.01
C LEU A 410 -3.13 -15.70 12.02
N PHE A 411 -4.24 -16.46 11.98
CA PHE A 411 -4.39 -17.69 12.77
C PHE A 411 -3.27 -18.69 12.52
N ALA A 412 -2.96 -18.96 11.26
CA ALA A 412 -1.86 -19.86 10.90
C ALA A 412 -0.52 -19.36 11.47
N LEU A 413 -0.27 -18.05 11.39
CA LEU A 413 0.93 -17.44 11.94
C LEU A 413 1.00 -17.56 13.47
N VAL A 414 -0.08 -17.26 14.18
CA VAL A 414 -0.16 -17.37 15.65
C VAL A 414 0.01 -18.82 16.10
N HIS A 415 -0.54 -19.79 15.38
CA HIS A 415 -0.31 -21.22 15.64
C HIS A 415 1.16 -21.62 15.45
N ALA A 416 1.84 -21.10 14.42
CA ALA A 416 3.27 -21.34 14.21
C ALA A 416 4.11 -20.83 15.39
N PHE A 417 3.93 -19.55 15.74
CA PHE A 417 4.62 -18.92 16.89
C PHE A 417 4.24 -19.59 18.22
N GLY A 418 2.98 -19.93 18.41
CA GLY A 418 2.48 -20.55 19.63
C GLY A 418 2.99 -21.98 19.84
N GLY A 419 3.26 -22.72 18.76
CA GLY A 419 3.96 -23.99 18.87
C GLY A 419 5.44 -23.81 19.21
N LEU A 420 6.12 -22.85 18.59
CA LEU A 420 7.52 -22.54 18.93
C LEU A 420 7.67 -22.07 20.39
N ALA A 421 6.81 -21.19 20.87
CA ALA A 421 6.83 -20.70 22.25
C ALA A 421 6.64 -21.84 23.28
N ASN A 422 5.79 -22.83 22.98
CA ASN A 422 5.60 -24.00 23.86
C ASN A 422 6.82 -24.92 23.96
N MET A 423 7.69 -24.92 22.94
CA MET A 423 8.94 -25.70 22.97
C MET A 423 9.92 -25.19 24.02
N TYR A 424 9.81 -23.92 24.43
CA TYR A 424 10.67 -23.33 25.45
C TYR A 424 10.28 -23.69 26.89
N ARG A 425 9.18 -24.44 27.11
CA ARG A 425 8.70 -24.75 28.47
C ARG A 425 9.77 -25.48 29.31
N PRO A 426 9.76 -25.29 30.65
CA PRO A 426 10.71 -25.95 31.54
C PRO A 426 10.64 -27.48 31.44
N ALA A 427 11.75 -28.16 31.73
CA ALA A 427 11.89 -29.62 31.66
C ALA A 427 10.76 -30.40 32.37
N SER A 428 10.25 -29.87 33.49
CA SER A 428 9.14 -30.47 34.26
C SER A 428 7.81 -30.52 33.50
N ARG A 429 7.63 -29.70 32.47
CA ARG A 429 6.42 -29.64 31.62
C ARG A 429 6.75 -29.82 30.13
N GLU A 430 7.94 -30.31 29.83
CA GLU A 430 8.46 -30.42 28.48
C GLU A 430 7.58 -31.33 27.61
N GLN A 431 7.16 -32.49 28.12
CA GLN A 431 6.30 -33.41 27.37
C GLN A 431 4.94 -32.80 27.02
N VAL A 432 4.36 -32.01 27.94
CA VAL A 432 3.10 -31.29 27.70
C VAL A 432 3.30 -30.16 26.69
N GLY A 433 4.42 -29.43 26.78
CA GLY A 433 4.79 -28.39 25.82
C GLY A 433 4.95 -28.94 24.41
N LYS A 434 5.67 -30.05 24.27
CA LYS A 434 5.87 -30.78 23.01
C LYS A 434 4.55 -31.24 22.38
N MET A 435 3.66 -31.86 23.16
CA MET A 435 2.35 -32.27 22.67
C MET A 435 1.50 -31.08 22.18
N LYS A 436 1.45 -29.99 22.96
CA LYS A 436 0.72 -28.78 22.57
C LYS A 436 1.33 -28.10 21.34
N SER A 437 2.64 -28.18 21.16
CA SER A 437 3.33 -27.63 19.98
C SER A 437 2.88 -28.34 18.71
N LEU A 438 2.85 -29.67 18.73
CA LEU A 438 2.38 -30.48 17.61
C LEU A 438 0.91 -30.21 17.27
N GLN A 439 0.04 -30.13 18.28
CA GLN A 439 -1.38 -29.80 18.08
C GLN A 439 -1.56 -28.44 17.41
N ARG A 440 -0.79 -27.42 17.85
CA ARG A 440 -0.85 -26.08 17.26
C ARG A 440 -0.35 -26.07 15.82
N TRP A 441 0.78 -26.72 15.52
CA TRP A 441 1.27 -26.77 14.15
C TRP A 441 0.33 -27.53 13.22
N ALA A 442 -0.29 -28.61 13.69
CA ALA A 442 -1.32 -29.33 12.93
C ALA A 442 -2.55 -28.45 12.65
N ALA A 443 -3.06 -27.71 13.65
CA ALA A 443 -4.18 -26.78 13.46
C ALA A 443 -3.83 -25.63 12.49
N GLY A 444 -2.62 -25.09 12.58
CA GLY A 444 -2.11 -24.10 11.62
C GLY A 444 -2.07 -24.66 10.19
N LEU A 445 -1.65 -25.92 10.03
CA LEU A 445 -1.59 -26.59 8.73
C LEU A 445 -2.98 -26.77 8.12
N GLU A 446 -3.93 -27.25 8.91
CA GLU A 446 -5.33 -27.41 8.51
C GLU A 446 -5.94 -26.07 8.07
N THR A 447 -5.66 -24.99 8.82
CA THR A 447 -6.10 -23.63 8.48
C THR A 447 -5.57 -23.19 7.12
N VAL A 448 -4.27 -23.35 6.86
CA VAL A 448 -3.65 -22.96 5.57
C VAL A 448 -4.19 -23.78 4.41
N GLN A 449 -4.40 -25.08 4.61
CA GLN A 449 -4.99 -25.96 3.58
C GLN A 449 -6.44 -25.58 3.29
N HIS A 450 -7.21 -25.27 4.33
CA HIS A 450 -8.60 -24.82 4.19
C HIS A 450 -8.69 -23.52 3.40
N VAL A 451 -7.90 -22.50 3.75
CA VAL A 451 -7.81 -21.21 3.01
C VAL A 451 -7.48 -21.47 1.55
N SER A 452 -6.42 -22.26 1.29
CA SER A 452 -5.95 -22.54 -0.08
C SER A 452 -7.02 -23.23 -0.92
N THR A 453 -7.76 -24.18 -0.32
CA THR A 453 -8.86 -24.88 -1.00
C THR A 453 -10.03 -23.95 -1.29
N GLN A 454 -10.39 -23.08 -0.35
CA GLN A 454 -11.48 -22.10 -0.56
C GLN A 454 -11.14 -21.10 -1.67
N HIS A 455 -9.89 -20.64 -1.76
CA HIS A 455 -9.45 -19.75 -2.83
C HIS A 455 -9.43 -20.46 -4.20
N MET A 456 -9.04 -21.74 -4.26
CA MET A 456 -9.09 -22.52 -5.51
C MET A 456 -10.52 -22.71 -6.05
N LEU A 457 -11.49 -22.90 -5.17
CA LEU A 457 -12.88 -23.14 -5.55
C LEU A 457 -13.62 -21.87 -6.02
N GLY A 458 -13.01 -20.69 -5.93
CA GLY A 458 -13.65 -19.43 -6.32
C GLY A 458 -14.87 -19.06 -5.47
N ASN A 459 -15.06 -19.72 -4.32
CA ASN A 459 -16.25 -19.59 -3.49
C ASN A 459 -16.30 -18.28 -2.67
N ARG A 460 -15.27 -17.43 -2.76
CA ARG A 460 -15.22 -16.14 -2.08
C ARG A 460 -14.99 -15.04 -3.11
N ALA A 461 -15.93 -14.08 -3.14
CA ALA A 461 -15.82 -12.85 -3.91
C ALA A 461 -14.69 -12.00 -3.31
N MET A 462 -13.46 -12.30 -3.69
CA MET A 462 -12.28 -11.56 -3.28
C MET A 462 -12.24 -10.23 -4.00
N ALA A 463 -11.69 -9.22 -3.32
CA ALA A 463 -11.29 -7.96 -3.96
C ALA A 463 -10.56 -8.24 -5.29
N THR A 464 -10.70 -7.34 -6.26
CA THR A 464 -10.03 -7.45 -7.57
C THR A 464 -8.52 -7.31 -7.38
N VAL A 465 -7.86 -8.44 -7.12
CA VAL A 465 -6.42 -8.54 -6.89
C VAL A 465 -5.76 -9.00 -8.19
N SER A 466 -4.60 -8.42 -8.52
CA SER A 466 -3.83 -8.79 -9.71
C SER A 466 -3.28 -10.22 -9.63
N LEU A 467 -2.94 -10.82 -10.77
CA LEU A 467 -2.33 -12.14 -10.81
C LEU A 467 -1.03 -12.18 -10.01
N HIS A 468 -0.19 -11.16 -10.17
CA HIS A 468 1.07 -11.05 -9.42
C HIS A 468 0.85 -11.05 -7.90
N GLU A 469 -0.14 -10.30 -7.41
CA GLU A 469 -0.47 -10.27 -5.99
C GLU A 469 -1.05 -11.62 -5.52
N SER A 470 -1.91 -12.25 -6.32
CA SER A 470 -2.47 -13.57 -6.01
C SER A 470 -1.39 -14.66 -5.94
N ILE A 471 -0.40 -14.61 -6.84
CA ILE A 471 0.79 -15.47 -6.80
C ILE A 471 1.60 -15.20 -5.53
N ARG A 472 1.80 -13.94 -5.16
CA ARG A 472 2.53 -13.58 -3.93
C ARG A 472 1.86 -14.12 -2.68
N GLN A 473 0.53 -14.01 -2.59
CA GLN A 473 -0.24 -14.58 -1.48
C GLN A 473 -0.16 -16.11 -1.46
N THR A 474 -0.28 -16.76 -2.63
CA THR A 474 -0.13 -18.22 -2.76
C THR A 474 1.27 -18.67 -2.33
N LYS A 475 2.31 -17.92 -2.70
CA LYS A 475 3.68 -18.17 -2.29
C LYS A 475 3.84 -18.06 -0.77
N TRP A 476 3.32 -17.00 -0.16
CA TRP A 476 3.34 -16.84 1.30
C TRP A 476 2.64 -18.01 2.01
N ARG A 477 1.46 -18.44 1.53
CA ARG A 477 0.73 -19.61 2.07
C ARG A 477 1.53 -20.89 1.93
N THR A 478 2.21 -21.07 0.81
CA THR A 478 3.10 -22.21 0.57
C THR A 478 4.31 -22.19 1.52
N GLU A 479 4.91 -21.02 1.74
CA GLU A 479 6.04 -20.85 2.66
C GLU A 479 5.66 -21.20 4.10
N ILE A 480 4.54 -20.69 4.62
CA ILE A 480 4.09 -21.02 5.98
C ILE A 480 3.67 -22.50 6.09
N PHE A 481 3.07 -23.07 5.05
CA PHE A 481 2.76 -24.51 4.98
C PHE A 481 4.04 -25.35 5.10
N CYS A 482 5.05 -25.06 4.28
CA CYS A 482 6.35 -25.74 4.32
C CYS A 482 7.03 -25.56 5.68
N TYR A 483 6.97 -24.36 6.25
CA TYR A 483 7.55 -24.08 7.55
C TYR A 483 6.91 -24.92 8.66
N LEU A 484 5.58 -25.01 8.70
CA LEU A 484 4.86 -25.85 9.65
C LEU A 484 5.19 -27.34 9.47
N GLN A 485 5.26 -27.82 8.23
CA GLN A 485 5.67 -29.20 7.93
C GLN A 485 7.09 -29.50 8.42
N LEU A 486 8.03 -28.58 8.18
CA LEU A 486 9.40 -28.72 8.67
C LEU A 486 9.46 -28.77 10.19
N LEU A 487 8.69 -27.93 10.89
CA LEU A 487 8.64 -27.97 12.36
C LEU A 487 8.09 -29.30 12.89
N ILE A 488 7.01 -29.82 12.27
CA ILE A 488 6.43 -31.12 12.62
C ILE A 488 7.42 -32.26 12.34
N GLY A 489 8.06 -32.26 11.16
CA GLY A 489 9.04 -33.27 10.76
C GLY A 489 10.28 -33.28 11.65
N LEU A 490 10.87 -32.11 11.91
CA LEU A 490 12.00 -31.96 12.84
C LEU A 490 11.64 -32.47 14.24
N TYR A 491 10.45 -32.13 14.72
CA TYR A 491 9.96 -32.65 15.99
C TYR A 491 9.86 -34.18 16.00
N ASN A 492 9.24 -34.79 14.98
CA ASN A 492 9.15 -36.25 14.87
C ASN A 492 10.53 -36.92 14.75
N ALA A 493 11.48 -36.28 14.07
CA ALA A 493 12.86 -36.74 13.97
C ALA A 493 13.56 -36.74 15.34
N THR A 494 13.36 -35.72 16.19
CA THR A 494 13.89 -35.72 17.58
C THR A 494 13.32 -36.85 18.43
N GLN A 495 12.16 -37.40 18.06
CA GLN A 495 11.51 -38.53 18.72
C GLN A 495 11.84 -39.88 18.06
N SER A 496 12.76 -39.92 17.08
CA SER A 496 13.10 -41.10 16.28
C SER A 496 11.89 -41.73 15.56
N LYS A 497 10.85 -40.94 15.28
CA LYS A 497 9.64 -41.38 14.57
C LYS A 497 9.78 -41.19 13.06
N TRP A 498 10.77 -41.86 12.47
CA TRP A 498 11.15 -41.72 11.05
C TRP A 498 10.03 -42.04 10.04
N LYS A 499 8.99 -42.77 10.45
CA LYS A 499 7.82 -43.03 9.60
C LYS A 499 6.88 -41.83 9.44
N LEU A 500 7.04 -40.80 10.27
CA LEU A 500 6.21 -39.58 10.31
C LEU A 500 7.03 -38.33 9.88
N VAL A 501 8.22 -38.56 9.32
CA VAL A 501 9.12 -37.58 8.71
C VAL A 501 9.12 -37.87 7.22
#